data_AF-A0A034W1I1-F1
#
_entry.id   AF-A0A034W1I1-F1
#
_cell.length_a   1.000
_cell.length_b   1.000
_cell.length_c   1.000
_cell.angle_alpha   90.00
_cell.angle_beta   90.00
_cell.angle_gamma   90.00
#
_symmetry.space_group_name_H-M   'P 1'
#
loop_
_entity.id
_entity.type
_entity.pdbx_description
1 polymer ?
#
loop_
_entity_poly.entity_id
_entity_poly.type
_entity_poly.pdbx_seq_one_letter_code
_entity_poly.pdbx_strand_id
1 'polypeptide(L)'
;MNDLFSEFNRYIAPAYHHDRCERSVHMRLYSMQKREFVMVFLGFLICFGLAIVIGLTGPPITSTSEITAKSILANTSLANSKTVLATGPFAMKSPLMTTYSQQLWLIAKLVTDNNDDEKYDKSFQVSVAIDGITEQHKPLSILRADSVRNRTRHLSCVRNDCEEFTILHLGFLEYAHYIITVRFYGLETFHQKYNIRSITFYFKTYSPEFTQIEIWFRFIFLLFTFIVICWYAHTLRKYPIYDWSIEQKWMSILLPLLLLYDNPFFPSIFLMNSWFPGMLDAILQATFLCSLLMFWLCIYHGLRQNERRFIRFYLPKIIVILPIWLCAIVLA
;
A
#
# COMPACT_ATOMS: atom_id res chain seq x y z
N MET A 1 -28.63 -63.22 2.51
CA MET A 1 -27.27 -63.38 1.93
C MET A 1 -26.94 -62.37 0.81
N ASN A 2 -27.83 -61.41 0.49
CA ASN A 2 -27.63 -60.45 -0.61
C ASN A 2 -27.30 -59.00 -0.19
N ASP A 3 -27.40 -58.61 1.09
CA ASP A 3 -27.10 -57.23 1.50
C ASP A 3 -25.62 -56.96 1.75
N LEU A 4 -24.85 -57.98 2.17
CA LEU A 4 -23.43 -57.82 2.50
C LEU A 4 -22.57 -57.57 1.24
N PHE A 5 -22.99 -58.10 0.09
CA PHE A 5 -22.34 -57.86 -1.20
C PHE A 5 -22.71 -56.50 -1.83
N SER A 6 -23.83 -55.90 -1.44
CA SER A 6 -24.24 -54.56 -1.88
C SER A 6 -23.38 -53.47 -1.24
N GLU A 7 -23.09 -53.60 0.06
CA GLU A 7 -22.12 -52.73 0.74
C GLU A 7 -20.71 -52.90 0.17
N PHE A 8 -20.29 -54.12 -0.15
CA PHE A 8 -18.96 -54.39 -0.70
C PHE A 8 -18.79 -53.81 -2.13
N ASN A 9 -19.84 -53.82 -2.96
CA ASN A 9 -19.83 -53.16 -4.27
C ASN A 9 -19.63 -51.64 -4.19
N ARG A 10 -20.02 -51.01 -3.07
CA ARG A 10 -19.78 -49.58 -2.81
C ARG A 10 -18.30 -49.26 -2.57
N TYR A 11 -17.50 -50.25 -2.16
CA TYR A 11 -16.06 -50.13 -1.95
C TYR A 11 -15.22 -50.70 -3.11
N ILE A 12 -15.78 -51.60 -3.92
CA ILE A 12 -15.09 -52.20 -5.08
C ILE A 12 -15.20 -51.32 -6.34
N ALA A 13 -16.22 -50.47 -6.46
CA ALA A 13 -16.31 -49.51 -7.56
C ALA A 13 -15.68 -48.15 -7.15
N PRO A 14 -14.49 -47.78 -7.65
CA PRO A 14 -13.98 -46.42 -7.52
C PRO A 14 -14.83 -45.42 -8.31
N ALA A 15 -15.76 -45.89 -9.14
CA ALA A 15 -16.47 -45.11 -10.14
C ALA A 15 -17.40 -44.05 -9.56
N TYR A 16 -18.13 -44.30 -8.46
CA TYR A 16 -19.13 -43.32 -7.98
C TYR A 16 -18.50 -42.03 -7.43
N HIS A 17 -17.27 -42.12 -6.90
CA HIS A 17 -16.52 -40.95 -6.42
C HIS A 17 -15.62 -40.33 -7.49
N HIS A 18 -15.16 -41.10 -8.48
CA HIS A 18 -14.47 -40.57 -9.67
C HIS A 18 -15.43 -39.89 -10.67
N ASP A 19 -16.70 -40.29 -10.71
CA ASP A 19 -17.74 -39.74 -11.59
C ASP A 19 -17.90 -38.22 -11.46
N ARG A 20 -17.58 -37.63 -10.30
CA ARG A 20 -17.74 -36.18 -10.11
C ARG A 20 -16.69 -35.35 -10.85
N CYS A 21 -15.48 -35.89 -11.03
CA CYS A 21 -14.45 -35.27 -11.87
C CYS A 21 -14.81 -35.38 -13.36
N GLU A 22 -15.44 -36.48 -13.77
CA GLU A 22 -15.92 -36.68 -15.15
C GLU A 22 -17.20 -35.91 -15.48
N ARG A 23 -18.04 -35.61 -14.48
CA ARG A 23 -19.27 -34.82 -14.64
C ARG A 23 -19.05 -33.32 -14.62
N SER A 24 -17.92 -32.86 -14.07
CA SER A 24 -17.57 -31.45 -14.07
C SER A 24 -17.00 -31.01 -15.42
N VAL A 25 -17.27 -29.78 -15.83
CA VAL A 25 -16.78 -29.24 -17.11
C VAL A 25 -15.26 -29.37 -17.18
N HIS A 26 -14.76 -30.17 -18.13
CA HIS A 26 -13.32 -30.36 -18.33
C HIS A 26 -12.62 -29.02 -18.58
N MET A 27 -11.61 -28.73 -17.77
CA MET A 27 -10.75 -27.57 -17.93
C MET A 27 -9.77 -27.80 -19.07
N ARG A 28 -9.44 -26.71 -19.78
CA ARG A 28 -8.49 -26.75 -20.91
C ARG A 28 -7.12 -27.31 -20.51
N LEU A 29 -6.73 -27.16 -19.23
CA LEU A 29 -5.51 -27.74 -18.68
C LEU A 29 -5.43 -29.27 -18.86
N TYR A 30 -6.56 -29.97 -18.79
CA TYR A 30 -6.61 -31.43 -18.95
C TYR A 30 -6.46 -31.88 -20.40
N SER A 31 -6.82 -31.03 -21.37
CA SER A 31 -6.73 -31.31 -22.80
C SER A 31 -5.46 -30.77 -23.47
N MET A 32 -4.66 -29.97 -22.75
CA MET A 32 -3.48 -29.33 -23.32
C MET A 32 -2.35 -30.31 -23.56
N GLN A 33 -1.72 -30.19 -24.73
CA GLN A 33 -0.53 -30.97 -25.03
C GLN A 33 0.69 -30.43 -24.26
N LYS A 34 1.71 -31.28 -24.02
CA LYS A 34 2.95 -30.87 -23.34
C LYS A 34 3.60 -29.63 -23.98
N ARG A 35 3.56 -29.53 -25.31
CA ARG A 35 4.08 -28.36 -26.05
C ARG A 35 3.31 -27.08 -25.73
N GLU A 36 1.98 -27.14 -25.72
CA GLU A 36 1.13 -26.00 -25.39
C GLU A 36 1.34 -25.54 -23.94
N PHE A 37 1.46 -26.49 -23.02
CA PHE A 37 1.75 -26.19 -21.62
C PHE A 37 3.09 -25.47 -21.45
N VAL A 38 4.16 -25.97 -22.09
CA VAL A 38 5.49 -25.35 -22.06
C VAL A 38 5.46 -23.94 -22.68
N MET A 39 4.73 -23.74 -23.78
CA MET A 39 4.59 -22.41 -24.39
C MET A 39 3.89 -21.41 -23.47
N VAL A 40 2.80 -21.81 -22.80
CA VAL A 40 2.10 -20.94 -21.83
C VAL A 40 3.00 -20.62 -20.64
N PHE A 41 3.74 -21.60 -20.13
CA PHE A 41 4.67 -21.40 -19.02
C PHE A 41 5.83 -20.46 -19.39
N LEU A 42 6.40 -20.62 -20.60
CA LEU A 42 7.43 -19.72 -21.10
C LEU A 42 6.90 -18.30 -21.29
N GLY A 43 5.69 -18.15 -21.84
CA GLY A 43 5.02 -16.86 -21.97
C GLY A 43 4.84 -16.17 -20.61
N PHE A 44 4.40 -16.91 -19.59
CA PHE A 44 4.31 -16.40 -18.22
C PHE A 44 5.66 -15.91 -17.69
N LEU A 45 6.74 -16.68 -17.86
CA LEU A 45 8.08 -16.29 -17.40
C LEU A 45 8.59 -15.03 -18.13
N ILE A 46 8.32 -14.90 -19.42
CA ILE A 46 8.69 -13.70 -20.20
C ILE A 46 7.92 -12.48 -19.67
N CYS A 47 6.60 -12.58 -19.51
CA CYS A 47 5.79 -11.49 -18.98
C CYS A 47 6.21 -11.10 -17.55
N PHE A 48 6.49 -12.09 -16.69
CA PHE A 48 6.98 -11.86 -15.34
C PHE A 48 8.35 -11.17 -15.33
N GLY A 49 9.29 -11.62 -16.18
CA GLY A 49 10.59 -11.00 -16.35
C GLY A 49 10.49 -9.55 -16.84
N LEU A 50 9.62 -9.28 -17.82
CA LEU A 50 9.35 -7.91 -18.29
C LEU A 50 8.82 -7.02 -17.17
N ALA A 51 7.88 -7.50 -16.35
CA ALA A 51 7.34 -6.74 -15.22
C ALA A 51 8.43 -6.39 -14.18
N ILE A 52 9.35 -7.31 -13.90
CA ILE A 52 10.50 -7.05 -13.01
C ILE A 52 11.42 -5.98 -13.61
N VAL A 53 11.79 -6.13 -14.88
CA VAL A 53 12.69 -5.17 -15.54
C VAL A 53 12.09 -3.77 -15.52
N ILE A 54 10.81 -3.64 -15.87
CA ILE A 54 10.07 -2.37 -15.81
C ILE A 54 10.12 -1.78 -14.40
N GLY A 55 9.86 -2.58 -13.36
CA GLY A 55 9.91 -2.13 -11.97
C GLY A 55 11.30 -1.66 -11.52
N LEU A 56 12.37 -2.29 -12.01
CA LEU A 56 13.75 -1.91 -11.70
C LEU A 56 14.22 -0.67 -12.47
N THR A 57 13.76 -0.50 -13.72
CA THR A 57 14.11 0.65 -14.58
C THR A 57 13.19 1.85 -14.37
N GLY A 58 12.14 1.70 -13.58
CA GLY A 58 11.16 2.74 -13.33
C GLY A 58 11.73 3.93 -12.55
N PRO A 59 11.04 5.08 -12.59
CA PRO A 59 11.41 6.24 -11.79
C PRO A 59 11.28 5.93 -10.29
N PRO A 60 11.99 6.66 -9.42
CA PRO A 60 11.90 6.47 -7.99
C PRO A 60 10.49 6.73 -7.48
N ILE A 61 10.02 5.92 -6.53
CA ILE A 61 8.69 6.04 -5.92
C ILE A 61 8.51 7.41 -5.24
N THR A 62 9.56 7.88 -4.57
CA THR A 62 9.53 9.13 -3.81
C THR A 62 10.56 10.12 -4.31
N SER A 63 10.16 11.38 -4.41
CA SER A 63 11.05 12.52 -4.64
C SER A 63 11.34 13.20 -3.30
N THR A 64 12.61 13.55 -3.08
CA THR A 64 13.07 14.21 -1.84
C THR A 64 13.81 15.49 -2.18
N SER A 65 13.38 16.62 -1.63
CA SER A 65 14.15 17.86 -1.65
C SER A 65 14.64 18.19 -0.25
N GLU A 66 15.89 18.65 -0.16
CA GLU A 66 16.52 19.01 1.11
C GLU A 66 16.71 20.51 1.24
N ILE A 67 16.48 21.04 2.43
CA ILE A 67 16.73 22.44 2.77
C ILE A 67 17.38 22.51 4.15
N THR A 68 18.50 23.21 4.26
CA THR A 68 19.22 23.36 5.53
C THR A 68 18.72 24.58 6.31
N ALA A 69 18.68 24.50 7.63
CA ALA A 69 18.36 25.64 8.51
C ALA A 69 19.19 26.89 8.21
N LYS A 70 20.48 26.71 7.86
CA LYS A 70 21.37 27.82 7.48
C LYS A 70 20.87 28.58 6.25
N SER A 71 20.39 27.89 5.21
CA SER A 71 19.87 28.55 4.00
C SER A 71 18.53 29.24 4.25
N ILE A 72 17.72 28.70 5.16
CA ILE A 72 16.45 29.33 5.58
C ILE A 72 16.71 30.63 6.34
N LEU A 73 17.69 30.61 7.25
CA LEU A 73 17.99 31.74 8.12
C LEU A 73 18.89 32.80 7.48
N ALA A 74 19.62 32.48 6.40
CA ALA A 74 20.62 33.35 5.78
C ALA A 74 20.13 34.77 5.48
N ASN A 75 18.84 34.93 5.13
CA ASN A 75 18.25 36.22 4.76
C ASN A 75 17.48 36.89 5.92
N THR A 76 17.62 36.37 7.15
CA THR A 76 16.90 36.86 8.32
C THR A 76 17.86 37.41 9.37
N SER A 77 17.41 38.40 10.15
CA SER A 77 18.18 38.95 11.28
C SER A 77 18.49 37.91 12.37
N LEU A 78 17.84 36.74 12.33
CA LEU A 78 18.02 35.62 13.25
C LEU A 78 19.25 34.76 12.94
N ALA A 79 19.93 34.94 11.79
CA ALA A 79 21.10 34.14 11.40
C ALA A 79 22.23 34.13 12.44
N ASN A 80 22.38 35.23 13.19
CA ASN A 80 23.48 35.43 14.14
C ASN A 80 23.17 34.96 15.57
N SER A 81 21.92 34.56 15.85
CA SER A 81 21.54 34.17 17.20
C SER A 81 21.87 32.69 17.47
N LYS A 82 22.60 32.46 18.57
CA LYS A 82 23.05 31.11 18.97
C LYS A 82 21.89 30.16 19.29
N THR A 83 20.75 30.67 19.76
CA THR A 83 19.62 29.85 20.21
C THR A 83 18.65 29.47 19.09
N VAL A 84 18.76 30.08 17.91
CA VAL A 84 17.76 29.94 16.84
C VAL A 84 17.67 28.52 16.29
N LEU A 85 18.77 27.78 16.30
CA LEU A 85 18.74 26.35 15.94
C LEU A 85 17.90 25.52 16.92
N ALA A 86 17.79 25.92 18.18
CA ALA A 86 17.03 25.21 19.20
C ALA A 86 15.54 25.58 19.22
N THR A 87 15.16 26.76 18.73
CA THR A 87 13.78 27.30 18.88
C THR A 87 13.07 27.52 17.54
N GLY A 88 13.79 27.84 16.47
CA GLY A 88 13.22 28.41 15.25
C GLY A 88 12.82 29.88 15.44
N PRO A 89 11.91 30.44 14.60
CA PRO A 89 11.07 29.76 13.62
C PRO A 89 11.77 29.43 12.30
N PHE A 90 11.45 28.27 11.73
CA PHE A 90 11.87 27.87 10.38
C PHE A 90 10.69 27.95 9.43
N ALA A 91 10.59 29.04 8.68
CA ALA A 91 9.58 29.22 7.64
C ALA A 91 10.14 28.74 6.30
N MET A 92 9.52 27.71 5.74
CA MET A 92 9.99 27.05 4.52
C MET A 92 8.88 26.99 3.49
N LYS A 93 9.21 27.26 2.24
CA LYS A 93 8.32 27.04 1.10
C LYS A 93 8.53 25.63 0.56
N SER A 94 7.45 24.87 0.38
CA SER A 94 7.48 23.56 -0.24
C SER A 94 7.88 23.65 -1.73
N PRO A 95 8.45 22.58 -2.30
CA PRO A 95 8.58 22.48 -3.75
C PRO A 95 7.20 22.54 -4.43
N LEU A 96 7.19 22.65 -5.76
CA LEU A 96 5.96 22.64 -6.54
C LEU A 96 5.25 21.29 -6.35
N MET A 97 4.06 21.34 -5.77
CA MET A 97 3.19 20.20 -5.56
C MET A 97 2.21 20.12 -6.73
N THR A 98 1.99 18.91 -7.22
CA THR A 98 0.93 18.61 -8.18
C THR A 98 -0.01 17.57 -7.58
N THR A 99 -1.19 17.38 -8.17
CA THR A 99 -2.11 16.29 -7.79
C THR A 99 -1.44 14.92 -7.83
N TYR A 100 -0.46 14.73 -8.72
CA TYR A 100 0.33 13.50 -8.83
C TYR A 100 1.36 13.29 -7.72
N SER A 101 1.64 14.31 -6.89
CA SER A 101 2.56 14.19 -5.74
C SER A 101 1.92 13.45 -4.56
N GLN A 102 0.59 13.27 -4.60
CA GLN A 102 -0.29 12.57 -3.65
C GLN A 102 -0.21 13.05 -2.19
N GLN A 103 0.94 12.85 -1.54
CA GLN A 103 1.18 13.09 -0.11
C GLN A 103 2.48 13.86 0.10
N LEU A 104 2.56 14.60 1.22
CA LEU A 104 3.76 15.34 1.62
C LEU A 104 4.17 14.96 3.04
N TRP A 105 5.43 14.53 3.19
CA TRP A 105 6.08 14.38 4.48
C TRP A 105 7.15 15.46 4.64
N LEU A 106 7.13 16.12 5.80
CA LEU A 106 8.24 16.96 6.24
C LEU A 106 8.98 16.22 7.35
N ILE A 107 10.23 15.88 7.08
CA ILE A 107 11.12 15.15 7.99
C ILE A 107 12.26 16.09 8.37
N ALA A 108 12.71 16.04 9.61
CA ALA A 108 13.91 16.77 10.03
C ALA A 108 14.96 15.84 10.59
N LYS A 109 16.22 16.20 10.33
CA LYS A 109 17.42 15.54 10.84
C LYS A 109 18.31 16.57 11.52
N LEU A 110 18.71 16.28 12.75
CA LEU A 110 19.63 17.13 13.52
C LEU A 110 21.02 16.50 13.51
N VAL A 111 22.03 17.35 13.47
CA VAL A 111 23.44 16.96 13.67
C VAL A 111 23.99 17.80 14.81
N THR A 112 24.59 17.14 15.80
CA THR A 112 25.20 17.75 16.99
C THR A 112 26.72 17.73 16.88
N ASP A 113 27.41 18.48 17.75
CA ASP A 113 28.88 18.49 17.82
C ASP A 113 29.43 17.48 18.85
N ASN A 114 28.57 16.58 19.31
CA ASN A 114 28.95 15.59 20.30
C ASN A 114 29.77 14.45 19.66
N ASN A 115 30.86 14.06 20.32
CA ASN A 115 31.73 12.97 19.89
C ASN A 115 31.66 11.76 20.82
N ASP A 116 30.86 11.83 21.89
CA ASP A 116 30.72 10.72 22.83
C ASP A 116 29.97 9.55 22.19
N ASP A 117 30.43 8.33 22.44
CA ASP A 117 29.80 7.08 21.96
C ASP A 117 28.49 6.74 22.70
N GLU A 118 28.08 7.57 23.65
CA GLU A 118 26.85 7.37 24.40
C GLU A 118 25.61 7.70 23.56
N LYS A 119 24.60 6.85 23.69
CA LYS A 119 23.26 7.14 23.17
C LYS A 119 22.55 8.06 24.15
N TYR A 120 22.03 9.18 23.67
CA TYR A 120 21.27 10.12 24.48
C TYR A 120 19.96 10.49 23.79
N ASP A 121 18.92 10.61 24.60
CA ASP A 121 17.55 10.87 24.15
C ASP A 121 16.96 12.13 24.80
N LYS A 122 16.09 12.81 24.05
CA LYS A 122 15.38 13.99 24.54
C LYS A 122 13.98 14.05 23.96
N SER A 123 12.99 14.19 24.83
CA SER A 123 11.64 14.57 24.44
C SER A 123 11.52 16.08 24.30
N PHE A 124 10.93 16.54 23.19
CA PHE A 124 10.69 17.96 22.91
C PHE A 124 9.33 18.13 22.23
N GLN A 125 8.86 19.38 22.14
CA GLN A 125 7.59 19.70 21.50
C GLN A 125 7.81 20.42 20.18
N VAL A 126 7.01 20.05 19.17
CA VAL A 126 7.02 20.68 17.85
C VAL A 126 5.67 21.35 17.59
N SER A 127 5.72 22.63 17.25
CA SER A 127 4.58 23.37 16.73
C SER A 127 4.79 23.63 15.24
N VAL A 128 3.72 23.44 14.47
CA VAL A 128 3.74 23.56 13.00
C VAL A 128 2.58 24.44 12.58
N ALA A 129 2.86 25.52 11.87
CA ALA A 129 1.84 26.31 11.18
C ALA A 129 1.91 26.06 9.68
N ILE A 130 0.76 25.98 9.01
CA ILE A 130 0.67 25.64 7.59
C ILE A 130 -0.20 26.67 6.88
N ASP A 131 0.39 27.34 5.90
CA ASP A 131 -0.31 28.24 4.98
C ASP A 131 -0.24 27.69 3.55
N GLY A 132 -1.38 27.58 2.87
CA GLY A 132 -1.45 27.24 1.45
C GLY A 132 -1.37 28.49 0.59
N ILE A 133 -0.62 28.44 -0.51
CA ILE A 133 -0.56 29.55 -1.47
C ILE A 133 -1.66 29.34 -2.52
N THR A 134 -2.62 30.26 -2.53
CA THR A 134 -3.71 30.29 -3.52
C THR A 134 -3.22 30.71 -4.90
N GLU A 135 -4.02 30.51 -5.96
CA GLU A 135 -3.72 30.98 -7.33
C GLU A 135 -3.45 32.49 -7.41
N GLN A 136 -4.05 33.26 -6.52
CA GLN A 136 -3.82 34.71 -6.37
C GLN A 136 -2.52 35.04 -5.63
N HIS A 137 -1.66 34.03 -5.40
CA HIS A 137 -0.39 34.13 -4.68
C HIS A 137 -0.52 34.64 -3.24
N LYS A 138 -1.72 34.55 -2.65
CA LYS A 138 -1.97 34.93 -1.26
C LYS A 138 -1.88 33.72 -0.33
N PRO A 139 -1.18 33.83 0.82
CA PRO A 139 -1.14 32.78 1.82
C PRO A 139 -2.49 32.68 2.53
N LEU A 140 -3.07 31.49 2.55
CA LEU A 140 -4.27 31.16 3.30
C LEU A 140 -3.89 30.19 4.42
N SER A 141 -4.16 30.57 5.68
CA SER A 141 -3.85 29.72 6.82
C SER A 141 -4.80 28.52 6.88
N ILE A 142 -4.27 27.32 6.61
CA ILE A 142 -5.00 26.06 6.72
C ILE A 142 -4.98 25.61 8.18
N LEU A 143 -3.83 25.75 8.83
CA LEU A 143 -3.64 25.46 10.26
C LEU A 143 -2.88 26.62 10.91
N ARG A 144 -3.61 27.43 11.68
CA ARG A 144 -3.02 28.51 12.49
C ARG A 144 -2.24 27.92 13.67
N ALA A 145 -1.07 28.50 13.93
CA ALA A 145 -0.19 28.16 15.05
C ALA A 145 -0.93 28.05 16.40
N ASP A 146 -1.93 28.91 16.64
CA ASP A 146 -2.65 28.97 17.90
C ASP A 146 -3.64 27.81 18.12
N SER A 147 -4.01 27.10 17.04
CA SER A 147 -4.88 25.90 17.11
C SER A 147 -4.12 24.58 17.11
N VAL A 148 -2.79 24.64 16.98
CA VAL A 148 -1.95 23.47 16.76
C VAL A 148 -1.60 22.86 18.12
N ARG A 149 -2.06 21.62 18.36
CA ARG A 149 -1.59 20.82 19.48
C ARG A 149 -0.08 20.60 19.33
N ASN A 150 0.70 21.09 20.29
CA ASN A 150 2.11 20.76 20.43
C ASN A 150 2.26 19.24 20.42
N ARG A 151 2.94 18.71 19.39
CA ARG A 151 3.23 17.28 19.31
C ARG A 151 4.54 17.00 20.01
N THR A 152 4.52 16.10 20.97
CA THR A 152 5.73 15.57 21.58
C THR A 152 6.44 14.66 20.58
N ARG A 153 7.74 14.89 20.40
CA ARG A 153 8.65 14.08 19.61
C ARG A 153 9.82 13.65 20.48
N HIS A 154 10.38 12.50 20.16
CA HIS A 154 11.57 11.97 20.81
C HIS A 154 12.72 12.06 19.82
N LEU A 155 13.82 12.68 20.26
CA LEU A 155 15.07 12.71 19.54
C LEU A 155 16.00 11.68 20.17
N SER A 156 16.58 10.81 19.35
CA SER A 156 17.54 9.79 19.74
C SER A 156 18.81 10.04 18.92
N CYS A 157 19.94 10.28 19.59
CA CYS A 157 21.21 10.58 18.93
C CYS A 157 22.30 9.62 19.38
N VAL A 158 23.23 9.33 18.45
CA VAL A 158 24.43 8.53 18.69
C VAL A 158 25.61 9.30 18.10
N ARG A 159 26.61 9.62 18.92
CA ARG A 159 27.70 10.53 18.54
C ARG A 159 27.17 11.89 18.07
N ASN A 160 27.43 12.25 16.82
CA ASN A 160 27.05 13.49 16.19
C ASN A 160 25.76 13.38 15.36
N ASP A 161 25.27 12.16 15.08
CA ASP A 161 24.13 11.94 14.20
C ASP A 161 22.87 11.58 15.00
N CYS A 162 21.76 12.25 14.67
CA CYS A 162 20.47 12.01 15.30
C CYS A 162 19.52 11.32 14.34
N GLU A 163 18.64 10.48 14.90
CA GLU A 163 17.56 9.83 14.16
C GLU A 163 16.60 10.88 13.58
N GLU A 164 16.14 10.60 12.36
CA GLU A 164 15.17 11.42 11.66
C GLU A 164 13.79 11.33 12.32
N PHE A 165 13.07 12.45 12.38
CA PHE A 165 11.69 12.45 12.87
C PHE A 165 10.75 13.23 11.94
N THR A 166 9.54 12.71 11.81
CA THR A 166 8.50 13.34 10.99
C THR A 166 7.87 14.51 11.73
N ILE A 167 8.00 15.71 11.20
CA ILE A 167 7.36 16.92 11.71
C ILE A 167 5.88 16.90 11.35
N LEU A 168 5.59 16.70 10.07
CA LEU A 168 4.26 16.80 9.50
C LEU A 168 4.07 15.74 8.41
N HIS A 169 2.85 15.24 8.31
CA HIS A 169 2.36 14.43 7.21
C HIS A 169 1.05 15.02 6.72
N LEU A 170 0.99 15.39 5.44
CA LEU A 170 -0.22 15.79 4.73
C LEU A 170 -0.62 14.67 3.78
N GLY A 171 -1.78 14.06 4.04
CA GLY A 171 -2.32 12.96 3.24
C GLY A 171 -2.98 13.42 1.93
N PHE A 172 -3.31 14.71 1.81
CA PHE A 172 -3.95 15.30 0.63
C PHE A 172 -3.33 16.67 0.35
N LEU A 173 -3.12 16.97 -0.93
CA LEU A 173 -2.49 18.20 -1.40
C LEU A 173 -3.49 19.00 -2.24
N GLU A 174 -3.95 20.12 -1.71
CA GLU A 174 -4.92 21.04 -2.33
C GLU A 174 -4.25 22.25 -2.98
N TYR A 175 -3.03 22.60 -2.56
CA TYR A 175 -2.31 23.79 -3.03
C TYR A 175 -1.01 23.40 -3.73
N ALA A 176 -0.62 24.19 -4.73
CA ALA A 176 0.63 23.99 -5.47
C ALA A 176 1.87 24.30 -4.62
N HIS A 177 1.75 25.18 -3.63
CA HIS A 177 2.81 25.49 -2.69
C HIS A 177 2.26 25.67 -1.29
N TYR A 178 3.05 25.20 -0.32
CA TYR A 178 2.79 25.35 1.10
C TYR A 178 3.92 26.13 1.75
N ILE A 179 3.57 27.01 2.69
CA ILE A 179 4.51 27.63 3.61
C ILE A 179 4.33 26.93 4.95
N ILE A 180 5.37 26.22 5.39
CA ILE A 180 5.36 25.48 6.65
C ILE A 180 6.32 26.18 7.60
N THR A 181 5.78 26.64 8.73
CA THR A 181 6.56 27.29 9.79
C THR A 181 6.69 26.35 10.98
N VAL A 182 7.92 25.94 11.27
CA VAL A 182 8.23 25.01 12.37
C VAL A 182 8.83 25.78 13.54
N ARG A 183 8.36 25.48 14.75
CA ARG A 183 8.93 25.96 16.01
C ARG A 183 9.19 24.79 16.93
N PHE A 184 10.34 24.81 17.59
CA PHE A 184 10.76 23.81 18.54
C PHE A 184 10.69 24.38 19.96
N TYR A 185 10.19 23.58 20.90
CA TYR A 185 10.11 23.94 22.32
C TYR A 185 10.77 22.86 23.16
N GLY A 186 11.58 23.28 24.15
CA GLY A 186 12.29 22.37 25.05
C GLY A 186 13.65 21.86 24.54
N LEU A 187 14.07 22.27 23.33
CA LEU A 187 15.38 21.94 22.75
C LEU A 187 16.52 22.86 23.22
N GLU A 188 16.23 23.95 23.92
CA GLU A 188 17.24 24.91 24.39
C GLU A 188 18.26 24.26 25.35
N THR A 189 17.76 23.52 26.35
CA THR A 189 18.62 22.77 27.30
C THR A 189 19.49 21.73 26.60
N PHE A 190 18.97 21.12 25.54
CA PHE A 190 19.70 20.15 24.73
C PHE A 190 20.80 20.82 23.90
N HIS A 191 20.47 21.96 23.28
CA HIS A 191 21.43 22.74 22.51
C HIS A 191 22.57 23.28 23.38
N GLN A 192 22.29 23.67 24.63
CA GLN A 192 23.32 24.08 25.58
C GLN A 192 24.29 22.94 25.95
N LYS A 193 23.80 21.70 26.04
CA LYS A 193 24.62 20.54 26.42
C LYS A 193 25.40 19.94 25.25
N TYR A 194 24.77 19.77 24.09
CA TYR A 194 25.31 19.00 22.97
C TYR A 194 25.62 19.82 21.70
N ASN A 195 25.29 21.12 21.70
CA ASN A 195 25.48 22.06 20.59
C ASN A 195 25.00 21.52 19.22
N ILE A 196 23.82 21.96 18.80
CA ILE A 196 23.26 21.59 17.49
C ILE A 196 24.02 22.34 16.39
N ARG A 197 24.72 21.60 15.52
CA ARG A 197 25.53 22.14 14.42
C ARG A 197 24.70 22.50 13.19
N SER A 198 23.76 21.64 12.83
CA SER A 198 22.90 21.84 11.67
C SER A 198 21.60 21.07 11.80
N ILE A 199 20.55 21.62 11.19
CA ILE A 199 19.26 20.97 11.02
C ILE A 199 18.96 20.94 9.52
N THR A 200 18.65 19.76 9.00
CA THR A 200 18.26 19.56 7.61
C THR A 200 16.80 19.12 7.56
N PHE A 201 16.02 19.77 6.71
CA PHE A 201 14.63 19.45 6.46
C PHE A 201 14.49 18.77 5.11
N TYR A 202 13.80 17.63 5.09
CA TYR A 202 13.50 16.86 3.89
C TYR A 202 12.02 16.95 3.58
N PHE A 203 11.68 17.51 2.42
CA PHE A 203 10.35 17.38 1.83
C PHE A 203 10.33 16.13 0.98
N LYS A 204 9.58 15.13 1.42
CA LYS A 204 9.39 13.88 0.70
C LYS A 204 7.97 13.84 0.15
N THR A 205 7.83 13.50 -1.13
CA THR A 205 6.53 13.30 -1.81
C THR A 205 6.60 12.09 -2.71
N TYR A 206 5.46 11.62 -3.21
CA TYR A 206 5.49 10.69 -4.35
C TYR A 206 6.00 11.41 -5.60
N SER A 207 6.78 10.70 -6.42
CA SER A 207 7.25 11.24 -7.69
C SER A 207 6.09 11.30 -8.69
N PRO A 208 5.82 12.45 -9.32
CA PRO A 208 4.78 12.56 -10.36
C PRO A 208 5.01 11.59 -11.53
N GLU A 209 6.27 11.35 -11.91
CA GLU A 209 6.64 10.42 -12.99
C GLU A 209 6.25 8.99 -12.63
N PHE A 210 6.48 8.59 -11.38
CA PHE A 210 6.08 7.28 -10.86
C PHE A 210 4.57 7.13 -10.83
N THR A 211 3.85 8.12 -10.28
CA THR A 211 2.38 8.11 -10.23
C THR A 211 1.78 8.01 -11.64
N GLN A 212 2.35 8.69 -12.63
CA GLN A 212 1.86 8.62 -14.01
C GLN A 212 2.01 7.21 -14.59
N ILE A 213 3.17 6.58 -14.39
CA ILE A 213 3.42 5.20 -14.83
C ILE A 213 2.47 4.23 -14.11
N GLU A 214 2.28 4.40 -12.80
CA GLU A 214 1.36 3.60 -11.99
C GLU A 214 -0.06 3.64 -12.54
N ILE A 215 -0.58 4.82 -12.91
CA ILE A 215 -1.92 4.96 -13.52
C ILE A 215 -2.04 4.13 -14.79
N TRP A 216 -1.04 4.24 -15.69
CA TRP A 216 -1.03 3.49 -16.94
C TRP A 216 -0.97 1.99 -16.73
N PHE A 217 -0.13 1.52 -15.81
CA PHE A 217 -0.04 0.09 -15.49
C PHE A 217 -1.35 -0.44 -14.93
N ARG A 218 -1.93 0.22 -13.92
CA ARG A 218 -3.23 -0.16 -13.35
C ARG A 218 -4.31 -0.21 -14.43
N PHE A 219 -4.35 0.78 -15.33
CA PHE A 219 -5.31 0.81 -16.44
C PHE A 219 -5.14 -0.35 -17.42
N ILE A 220 -3.91 -0.68 -17.82
CA ILE A 220 -3.62 -1.80 -18.73
C ILE A 220 -4.04 -3.12 -18.09
N PHE A 221 -3.69 -3.35 -16.82
CA PHE A 221 -4.08 -4.56 -16.10
C PHE A 221 -5.60 -4.66 -15.92
N LEU A 222 -6.28 -3.56 -15.60
CA LEU A 222 -7.74 -3.51 -15.52
C LEU A 222 -8.40 -3.87 -16.84
N LEU A 223 -7.95 -3.30 -17.96
CA LEU A 223 -8.48 -3.64 -19.29
C LEU A 223 -8.27 -5.13 -19.60
N PHE A 224 -7.07 -5.63 -19.33
CA PHE A 224 -6.73 -7.03 -19.56
C PHE A 224 -7.57 -7.98 -18.69
N THR A 225 -7.70 -7.70 -17.39
CA THR A 225 -8.52 -8.51 -16.47
C THR A 225 -9.99 -8.47 -16.87
N PHE A 226 -10.50 -7.31 -17.30
CA PHE A 226 -11.87 -7.20 -17.83
C PHE A 226 -12.09 -8.07 -19.08
N ILE A 227 -11.16 -8.03 -20.04
CA ILE A 227 -11.22 -8.89 -21.24
C ILE A 227 -11.23 -10.37 -20.85
N VAL A 228 -10.35 -10.78 -19.92
CA VAL A 228 -10.28 -12.17 -19.43
C VAL A 228 -11.57 -12.58 -18.70
N ILE A 229 -12.16 -11.70 -17.88
CA ILE A 229 -13.46 -11.94 -17.23
C ILE A 229 -14.54 -12.18 -18.29
N CYS A 230 -14.62 -11.31 -19.30
CA CYS A 230 -15.63 -11.42 -20.36
C CYS A 230 -15.43 -12.72 -21.17
N TRP A 231 -14.19 -13.04 -21.52
CA TRP A 231 -13.83 -14.27 -22.21
C TRP A 231 -14.21 -15.51 -21.39
N TYR A 232 -13.88 -15.50 -20.10
CA TYR A 232 -14.18 -16.60 -19.17
C TYR A 232 -15.69 -16.81 -19.00
N ALA A 233 -16.43 -15.73 -18.75
CA ALA A 233 -17.88 -15.75 -18.62
C ALA A 233 -18.57 -16.21 -19.92
N HIS A 234 -18.10 -15.72 -21.07
CA HIS A 234 -18.64 -16.11 -22.38
C HIS A 234 -18.42 -17.60 -22.66
N THR A 235 -17.23 -18.12 -22.33
CA THR A 235 -16.88 -19.53 -22.53
C THR A 235 -17.74 -20.45 -21.64
N LEU A 236 -17.95 -20.07 -20.38
CA LEU A 236 -18.71 -20.88 -19.42
C LEU A 236 -20.22 -20.70 -19.49
N ARG A 237 -20.74 -19.70 -20.21
CA ARG A 237 -22.18 -19.44 -20.37
C ARG A 237 -22.96 -20.67 -20.87
N LYS A 238 -22.31 -21.56 -21.61
CA LYS A 238 -22.92 -22.79 -22.16
C LYS A 238 -23.19 -23.85 -21.10
N TYR A 239 -22.57 -23.77 -19.92
CA TYR A 239 -22.61 -24.79 -18.89
C TYR A 239 -23.29 -24.26 -17.61
N PRO A 240 -24.24 -24.99 -17.02
CA PRO A 240 -24.87 -24.57 -15.77
C PRO A 240 -23.87 -24.63 -14.61
N ILE A 241 -24.01 -23.72 -13.63
CA ILE A 241 -23.08 -23.56 -12.49
C ILE A 241 -22.95 -24.83 -11.64
N TYR A 242 -23.97 -25.70 -11.62
CA TYR A 242 -23.91 -26.95 -10.87
C TYR A 242 -22.79 -27.88 -11.37
N ASP A 243 -22.57 -27.91 -12.68
CA ASP A 243 -21.56 -28.76 -13.33
C ASP A 243 -20.16 -28.13 -13.31
N TRP A 244 -20.00 -26.92 -12.75
CA TRP A 244 -18.70 -26.29 -12.67
C TRP A 244 -17.83 -26.94 -11.60
N SER A 245 -16.53 -27.07 -11.92
CA SER A 245 -15.51 -27.49 -10.96
C SER A 245 -15.38 -26.46 -9.82
N ILE A 246 -14.84 -26.89 -8.69
CA ILE A 246 -14.57 -25.97 -7.56
C ILE A 246 -13.59 -24.85 -7.96
N GLU A 247 -12.61 -25.19 -8.79
CA GLU A 247 -11.65 -24.25 -9.37
C GLU A 247 -12.36 -23.21 -10.23
N GLN A 248 -13.26 -23.64 -11.12
CA GLN A 248 -14.02 -22.73 -11.99
C GLN A 248 -14.92 -21.78 -11.20
N LYS A 249 -15.58 -22.28 -10.14
CA LYS A 249 -16.42 -21.48 -9.25
C LYS A 249 -15.61 -20.40 -8.54
N TRP A 250 -14.44 -20.74 -8.00
CA TRP A 250 -13.56 -19.77 -7.36
C TRP A 250 -12.94 -18.79 -8.35
N MET A 251 -12.53 -19.24 -9.55
CA MET A 251 -12.03 -18.35 -10.60
C MET A 251 -13.09 -17.32 -11.02
N SER A 252 -14.38 -17.69 -11.02
CA SER A 252 -15.48 -16.75 -11.28
C SER A 252 -15.64 -15.67 -10.20
N ILE A 253 -15.14 -15.89 -8.99
CA ILE A 253 -15.15 -14.92 -7.88
C ILE A 253 -13.85 -14.12 -7.84
N LEU A 254 -12.71 -14.81 -8.00
CA LEU A 254 -11.37 -14.22 -7.94
C LEU A 254 -11.10 -13.26 -9.09
N LEU A 255 -11.58 -13.54 -10.31
CA LEU A 255 -11.33 -12.64 -11.44
C LEU A 255 -12.00 -11.25 -11.26
N PRO A 256 -13.28 -11.14 -10.89
CA PRO A 256 -13.86 -9.85 -10.50
C PRO A 256 -13.14 -9.18 -9.32
N LEU A 257 -12.73 -9.95 -8.31
CA LEU A 257 -11.98 -9.40 -7.17
C LEU A 257 -10.59 -8.90 -7.57
N LEU A 258 -9.93 -9.54 -8.53
CA LEU A 258 -8.65 -9.09 -9.10
C LEU A 258 -8.83 -7.74 -9.83
N LEU A 259 -9.91 -7.59 -10.58
CA LEU A 259 -10.25 -6.30 -11.20
C LEU A 259 -10.47 -5.21 -10.15
N LEU A 260 -11.06 -5.53 -8.99
CA LEU A 260 -11.18 -4.59 -7.88
C LEU A 260 -9.86 -4.32 -7.15
N TYR A 261 -8.97 -5.32 -7.07
CA TYR A 261 -7.61 -5.18 -6.53
C TYR A 261 -6.76 -4.22 -7.38
N ASP A 262 -6.92 -4.23 -8.71
CA ASP A 262 -6.27 -3.28 -9.62
C ASP A 262 -6.76 -1.83 -9.43
N ASN A 263 -7.74 -1.61 -8.54
CA ASN A 263 -8.30 -0.33 -8.13
C ASN A 263 -8.80 0.53 -9.31
N PRO A 264 -10.00 0.22 -9.85
CA PRO A 264 -10.62 1.02 -10.91
C PRO A 264 -10.93 2.46 -10.49
N PHE A 265 -10.92 2.73 -9.18
CA PHE A 265 -11.21 4.02 -8.59
C PHE A 265 -9.96 4.84 -8.30
N PHE A 266 -8.77 4.38 -8.69
CA PHE A 266 -7.51 5.12 -8.45
C PHE A 266 -7.56 6.57 -8.95
N PRO A 267 -8.11 6.88 -10.15
CA PRO A 267 -8.22 8.27 -10.60
C PRO A 267 -9.10 9.16 -9.70
N SER A 268 -10.03 8.57 -8.95
CA SER A 268 -10.90 9.33 -8.03
C SER A 268 -10.13 9.94 -6.85
N ILE A 269 -8.94 9.41 -6.50
CA ILE A 269 -8.05 10.00 -5.49
C ILE A 269 -7.64 11.42 -5.88
N PHE A 270 -7.49 11.70 -7.19
CA PHE A 270 -7.13 13.03 -7.68
C PHE A 270 -8.32 14.00 -7.78
N LEU A 271 -9.54 13.47 -7.81
CA LEU A 271 -10.78 14.27 -7.92
C LEU A 271 -11.40 14.56 -6.56
N MET A 272 -11.21 13.65 -5.60
CA MET A 272 -11.78 13.73 -4.27
C MET A 272 -10.66 13.84 -3.24
N ASN A 273 -10.51 15.01 -2.63
CA ASN A 273 -9.63 15.23 -1.47
C ASN A 273 -10.26 14.63 -0.20
N SER A 274 -10.42 13.32 -0.17
CA SER A 274 -11.08 12.60 0.92
C SER A 274 -10.37 11.31 1.26
N TRP A 275 -10.55 10.85 2.49
CA TRP A 275 -10.08 9.57 2.98
C TRP A 275 -10.80 8.36 2.34
N PHE A 276 -11.97 8.58 1.75
CA PHE A 276 -12.84 7.52 1.24
C PHE A 276 -12.22 6.65 0.13
N PRO A 277 -11.62 7.22 -0.94
CA PRO A 277 -10.95 6.41 -1.96
C PRO A 277 -9.81 5.54 -1.40
N GLY A 278 -9.05 6.04 -0.42
CA GLY A 278 -7.99 5.28 0.24
C GLY A 278 -8.52 4.11 1.07
N MET A 279 -9.57 4.33 1.87
CA MET A 279 -10.24 3.27 2.63
C MET A 279 -10.83 2.19 1.69
N LEU A 280 -11.47 2.61 0.59
CA LEU A 280 -12.04 1.68 -0.38
C LEU A 280 -10.96 0.79 -1.00
N ASP A 281 -9.82 1.37 -1.42
CA ASP A 281 -8.68 0.62 -1.96
C ASP A 281 -8.19 -0.44 -0.96
N ALA A 282 -8.00 -0.07 0.30
CA ALA A 282 -7.58 -0.98 1.36
C ALA A 282 -8.56 -2.16 1.54
N ILE A 283 -9.88 -1.89 1.57
CA ILE A 283 -10.91 -2.93 1.71
C ILE A 283 -10.89 -3.87 0.51
N LEU A 284 -10.79 -3.34 -0.72
CA LEU A 284 -10.75 -4.15 -1.94
C LEU A 284 -9.51 -5.04 -1.98
N GLN A 285 -8.33 -4.49 -1.65
CA GLN A 285 -7.09 -5.24 -1.59
C GLN A 285 -7.12 -6.36 -0.53
N ALA A 286 -7.53 -6.03 0.69
CA ALA A 286 -7.66 -7.00 1.78
C ALA A 286 -8.65 -8.12 1.43
N THR A 287 -9.77 -7.78 0.78
CA THR A 287 -10.79 -8.75 0.36
C THR A 287 -10.28 -9.70 -0.72
N PHE A 288 -9.54 -9.20 -1.70
CA PHE A 288 -8.93 -10.04 -2.73
C PHE A 288 -7.90 -11.02 -2.12
N LEU A 289 -6.97 -10.52 -1.30
CA LEU A 289 -5.93 -11.36 -0.69
C LEU A 289 -6.54 -12.43 0.23
N CYS A 290 -7.54 -12.08 1.03
CA CYS A 290 -8.25 -13.04 1.88
C CYS A 290 -9.04 -14.07 1.05
N SER A 291 -9.65 -13.65 -0.06
CA SER A 291 -10.33 -14.57 -0.98
C SER A 291 -9.35 -15.50 -1.70
N LEU A 292 -8.15 -15.02 -2.04
CA LEU A 292 -7.08 -15.83 -2.62
C LEU A 292 -6.59 -16.89 -1.63
N LEU A 293 -6.36 -16.52 -0.36
CA LEU A 293 -6.03 -17.46 0.71
C LEU A 293 -7.14 -18.50 0.90
N MET A 294 -8.41 -18.07 0.85
CA MET A 294 -9.56 -18.95 0.95
C MET A 294 -9.61 -19.95 -0.21
N PHE A 295 -9.32 -19.50 -1.43
CA PHE A 295 -9.18 -20.36 -2.59
C PHE A 295 -8.09 -21.43 -2.39
N TRP A 296 -6.88 -21.04 -1.97
CA TRP A 296 -5.78 -21.98 -1.71
C TRP A 296 -6.15 -23.04 -0.66
N LEU A 297 -6.76 -22.63 0.45
CA LEU A 297 -7.26 -23.57 1.47
C LEU A 297 -8.34 -24.50 0.93
N CYS A 298 -9.23 -23.99 0.05
CA CYS A 298 -10.26 -24.80 -0.57
C CYS A 298 -9.69 -25.83 -1.55
N ILE A 299 -8.71 -25.46 -2.37
CA ILE A 299 -8.07 -26.39 -3.31
C ILE A 299 -7.28 -27.46 -2.55
N TYR A 300 -6.40 -27.05 -1.63
CA TYR A 300 -5.54 -27.99 -0.91
C TYR A 300 -6.35 -29.01 -0.10
N HIS A 301 -7.37 -28.56 0.63
CA HIS A 301 -8.27 -29.45 1.36
C HIS A 301 -9.17 -30.25 0.40
N GLY A 302 -9.58 -29.66 -0.72
CA GLY A 302 -10.41 -30.28 -1.75
C GLY A 302 -9.73 -31.44 -2.48
N LEU A 303 -8.39 -31.44 -2.55
CA LEU A 303 -7.58 -32.55 -3.06
C LEU A 303 -7.54 -33.75 -2.08
N ARG A 304 -7.69 -33.51 -0.77
CA ARG A 304 -7.56 -34.55 0.27
C ARG A 304 -8.89 -35.19 0.68
N GLN A 305 -10.03 -34.53 0.46
CA GLN A 305 -11.32 -34.96 1.03
C GLN A 305 -12.45 -34.99 -0.02
N ASN A 306 -13.05 -36.18 -0.20
CA ASN A 306 -14.08 -36.44 -1.22
C ASN A 306 -15.51 -36.06 -0.79
N GLU A 307 -15.82 -36.05 0.51
CA GLU A 307 -17.14 -35.66 1.02
C GLU A 307 -17.21 -34.17 1.36
N ARG A 308 -18.03 -33.41 0.62
CA ARG A 308 -18.09 -31.95 0.68
C ARG A 308 -19.48 -31.47 1.13
N ARG A 309 -19.79 -31.53 2.43
CA ARG A 309 -20.91 -30.73 2.96
C ARG A 309 -20.46 -29.28 3.04
N PHE A 310 -21.18 -28.38 2.35
CA PHE A 310 -20.84 -26.96 2.20
C PHE A 310 -20.47 -26.31 3.55
N ILE A 311 -21.31 -26.46 4.57
CA ILE A 311 -21.08 -25.84 5.89
C ILE A 311 -19.81 -26.39 6.56
N ARG A 312 -19.64 -27.72 6.65
CA ARG A 312 -18.45 -28.32 7.29
C ARG A 312 -17.16 -28.02 6.52
N PHE A 313 -17.26 -27.78 5.21
CA PHE A 313 -16.11 -27.47 4.38
C PHE A 313 -15.69 -26.00 4.48
N TYR A 314 -16.62 -25.05 4.36
CA TYR A 314 -16.29 -23.61 4.29
C TYR A 314 -16.19 -22.94 5.67
N LEU A 315 -17.01 -23.33 6.65
CA LEU A 315 -17.07 -22.69 7.97
C LEU A 315 -15.73 -22.68 8.72
N PRO A 316 -14.97 -23.80 8.88
CA PRO A 316 -13.68 -23.74 9.57
C PRO A 316 -12.66 -22.86 8.85
N LYS A 317 -12.74 -22.76 7.51
CA LYS A 317 -11.84 -21.93 6.71
C LYS A 317 -12.17 -20.43 6.87
N ILE A 318 -13.45 -20.07 6.93
CA ILE A 318 -13.90 -18.70 7.21
C ILE A 318 -13.45 -18.24 8.60
N ILE A 319 -13.54 -19.12 9.62
CA ILE A 319 -13.08 -18.79 10.98
C ILE A 319 -11.59 -18.43 11.01
N VAL A 320 -10.77 -19.06 10.17
CA VAL A 320 -9.33 -18.76 10.10
C VAL A 320 -9.05 -17.45 9.35
N ILE A 321 -9.78 -17.17 8.28
CA ILE A 321 -9.49 -16.03 7.39
C ILE A 321 -10.14 -14.73 7.87
N LEU A 322 -11.33 -14.80 8.49
CA LEU A 322 -12.06 -13.61 8.92
C LEU A 322 -11.26 -12.73 9.91
N PRO A 323 -10.56 -13.27 10.92
CA PRO A 323 -9.69 -12.47 11.79
C PRO A 323 -8.56 -11.78 11.02
N ILE A 324 -7.96 -12.46 10.04
CA ILE A 324 -6.89 -11.90 9.21
C ILE A 324 -7.41 -10.73 8.39
N TRP A 325 -8.60 -10.87 7.81
CA TRP A 325 -9.27 -9.79 7.07
C TRP A 325 -9.60 -8.59 7.97
N LEU A 326 -10.11 -8.84 9.19
CA LEU A 326 -10.39 -7.78 10.16
C LEU A 326 -9.12 -7.05 10.59
N CYS A 327 -8.04 -7.78 10.87
CA CYS A 327 -6.75 -7.18 11.20
C CYS A 327 -6.21 -6.33 10.04
N ALA A 328 -6.30 -6.82 8.79
CA ALA A 328 -5.85 -6.08 7.62
C ALA A 328 -6.62 -4.76 7.44
N ILE A 329 -7.92 -4.74 7.69
CA ILE A 329 -8.74 -3.52 7.57
C ILE A 329 -8.48 -2.53 8.71
N VAL A 330 -8.23 -3.01 9.94
CA VAL A 330 -7.95 -2.12 11.08
C VAL A 330 -6.57 -1.47 10.98
N LEU A 331 -5.61 -2.15 10.33
CA LEU A 331 -4.25 -1.64 10.12
C LEU A 331 -4.12 -0.69 8.93
N ALA A 332 -5.03 -0.79 7.96
CA ALA A 332 -5.06 0.06 6.78
C ALA A 332 -5.79 1.38 7.07
#